data_AF-A0A9K3E9N8-F1
#
_entry.id   AF-A0A9K3E9N8-F1
#
_cell.length_a   1.000
_cell.length_b   1.000
_cell.length_c   1.000
_cell.angle_alpha   90.00
_cell.angle_beta   90.00
_cell.angle_gamma   90.00
#
_symmetry.space_group_name_H-M   'P 1'
#
loop_
_entity.id
_entity.type
_entity.pdbx_description
1 polymer ?
#
loop_
_entity_poly.entity_id
_entity_poly.type
_entity_poly.pdbx_seq_one_letter_code
_entity_poly.pdbx_strand_id
1 'polypeptide(L)' 'MYAHAHDYNINSISINSDGETFISADDLRINLWNLEVSDQCFNIIDMKPSNTEDLTGD' A
#
# COMPACT_ATOMS: atom_id res chain seq x y z
N MET A 1 14.72 4.45 -1.07
CA MET A 1 14.01 4.37 0.22
C MET A 1 12.54 4.37 -0.11
N TYR A 2 11.82 3.28 0.16
CA TYR A 2 10.37 3.20 -0.08
C TYR A 2 9.65 4.23 0.77
N ALA A 3 8.98 5.21 0.16
CA ALA A 3 8.44 6.36 0.90
C ALA A 3 7.04 6.78 0.41
N HIS A 4 6.18 7.14 1.37
CA HIS A 4 4.89 7.84 1.19
C HIS A 4 3.86 7.20 0.23
N ALA A 5 3.85 5.87 0.11
CA ALA A 5 2.83 5.17 -0.69
C ALA A 5 1.56 4.78 0.10
N HIS A 6 1.62 4.87 1.43
CA HIS A 6 0.51 4.57 2.32
C HIS A 6 0.10 5.83 3.08
N ASP A 7 -1.21 6.06 3.16
CA ASP A 7 -1.80 7.19 3.90
C ASP A 7 -2.03 6.83 5.38
N TYR A 8 -2.07 5.54 5.69
CA TYR A 8 -2.27 4.99 7.03
C TYR A 8 -1.08 4.11 7.45
N ASN A 9 -1.12 3.63 8.70
CA ASN A 9 -0.07 2.77 9.23
C ASN A 9 -0.05 1.44 8.48
N ILE A 10 1.11 1.10 7.92
CA ILE A 10 1.34 -0.23 7.37
C ILE A 10 1.25 -1.23 8.52
N ASN A 11 0.36 -2.20 8.36
CA ASN A 11 0.10 -3.24 9.36
C ASN A 11 0.58 -4.63 8.89
N SER A 12 0.88 -4.79 7.59
CA SER A 12 1.32 -6.06 7.01
C SER A 12 2.27 -5.87 5.82
N ILE A 13 3.26 -6.77 5.71
CA ILE A 13 4.22 -6.84 4.61
C ILE A 13 4.47 -8.33 4.28
N SER A 14 4.50 -8.67 2.99
CA SER A 14 4.78 -10.05 2.52
C SER A 14 5.66 -10.03 1.28
N ILE A 15 6.68 -10.88 1.25
CA ILE A 15 7.53 -11.10 0.07
C ILE A 15 6.84 -12.09 -0.87
N ASN A 16 6.89 -11.85 -2.18
CA ASN A 16 6.39 -12.78 -3.17
C ASN A 16 7.43 -13.85 -3.50
N SER A 17 6.99 -15.03 -3.93
CA SER A 17 7.88 -16.15 -4.24
C SER A 17 8.72 -15.96 -5.51
N ASP A 18 8.48 -14.89 -6.27
CA ASP A 18 9.26 -14.54 -7.46
C ASP A 18 10.69 -14.06 -7.10
N GLY A 19 10.93 -13.67 -5.85
CA GLY A 19 12.23 -13.16 -5.40
C GLY A 19 12.54 -11.73 -5.84
N GLU A 20 11.59 -11.06 -6.49
CA GLU A 20 11.76 -9.72 -7.07
C GLU A 20 10.76 -8.71 -6.51
N THR A 21 9.62 -9.17 -6.00
CA THR A 21 8.54 -8.28 -5.54
C THR A 21 8.08 -8.55 -4.12
N PHE A 22 7.43 -7.56 -3.52
CA PHE A 22 6.76 -7.70 -2.22
C PHE A 22 5.51 -6.82 -2.17
N ILE A 23 4.61 -7.15 -1.26
CA ILE A 23 3.35 -6.46 -1.02
C ILE A 23 3.40 -5.78 0.34
N SER A 24 2.86 -4.56 0.43
CA SER A 24 2.56 -3.89 1.70
C SER A 24 1.09 -3.51 1.76
N ALA A 25 0.50 -3.56 2.96
CA ALA A 25 -0.89 -3.22 3.20
C ALA A 25 -1.05 -2.28 4.40
N ASP A 26 -1.95 -1.31 4.25
CA ASP A 26 -2.55 -0.56 5.35
C ASP A 26 -4.06 -0.87 5.41
N ASP A 27 -4.81 -0.11 6.21
CA ASP A 27 -6.23 -0.34 6.43
C ASP A 27 -7.10 -0.18 5.17
N LEU A 28 -6.67 0.61 4.18
CA LEU A 28 -7.44 0.94 2.97
C LEU A 28 -6.71 0.66 1.65
N ARG A 29 -5.42 0.35 1.67
CA ARG A 29 -4.57 0.24 0.49
C ARG A 29 -3.66 -0.97 0.51
N ILE A 30 -3.46 -1.54 -0.68
CA ILE A 30 -2.46 -2.58 -0.94
C ILE A 30 -1.59 -2.16 -2.11
N ASN A 31 -0.27 -2.18 -1.90
CA ASN A 31 0.73 -1.80 -2.89
C ASN A 31 1.66 -2.98 -3.21
N LEU A 32 2.01 -3.14 -4.48
CA LEU A 32 3.04 -4.03 -4.99
C LEU A 32 4.32 -3.23 -5.28
N TRP A 33 5.45 -3.78 -4.86
CA TRP A 33 6.76 -3.17 -4.99
C TRP A 33 7.72 -4.10 -5.70
N ASN A 34 8.67 -3.52 -6.43
CA ASN A 34 9.83 -4.23 -6.94
C ASN A 34 11.04 -3.94 -6.04
N LEU A 35 11.83 -4.95 -5.71
CA LEU A 35 12.99 -4.83 -4.80
C LEU A 35 14.10 -3.92 -5.36
N GLU A 36 14.21 -3.81 -6.68
CA GLU A 36 15.19 -2.95 -7.37
C GLU A 36 14.68 -1.51 -7.59
N VAL A 37 13.37 -1.26 -7.43
CA VAL A 37 12.74 0.05 -7.66
C VAL A 37 12.17 0.58 -6.35
N SER A 38 12.86 1.55 -5.74
CA SER A 38 12.52 2.02 -4.38
C SER A 38 11.69 3.29 -4.28
N ASP A 39 11.41 3.95 -5.41
CA ASP A 39 10.68 5.22 -5.49
C ASP A 39 9.28 5.08 -6.09
N GLN A 40 8.89 3.88 -6.51
CA GLN A 40 7.60 3.62 -7.15
C GLN A 40 6.99 2.31 -6.67
N CYS A 41 5.66 2.26 -6.69
CA CYS A 41 4.87 1.08 -6.43
C CYS A 41 3.65 1.05 -7.35
N PHE A 42 3.08 -0.13 -7.51
CA PHE A 42 1.78 -0.30 -8.15
C PHE A 42 0.70 -0.45 -7.07
N ASN A 43 -0.31 0.43 -7.09
CA ASN A 43 -1.46 0.27 -6.20
C ASN A 43 -2.39 -0.82 -6.76
N ILE A 44 -2.52 -1.92 -6.04
CA ILE A 44 -3.41 -3.03 -6.42
C ILE A 44 -4.84 -2.72 -6.01
N ILE A 45 -5.00 -2.21 -4.78
CA ILE A 45 -6.28 -1.87 -4.18
C ILE A 45 -6.16 -0.50 -3.51
N ASP A 46 -7.11 0.38 -3.81
CA ASP A 46 -7.36 1.63 -3.10
C ASP A 46 -8.84 1.71 -2.74
N MET A 47 -9.14 1.54 -1.47
CA MET A 47 -10.50 1.66 -0.91
C MET A 47 -10.71 3.01 -0.23
N LYS A 48 -9.77 3.96 -0.35
CA LYS A 48 -9.94 5.29 0.21
C LYS A 48 -11.18 5.94 -0.43
N PRO A 49 -12.21 6.31 0.36
CA PRO A 49 -13.34 7.03 -0.17
C PRO A 49 -12.91 8.42 -0.64
N SER A 50 -13.59 8.94 -1.65
CA SER A 50 -13.36 10.29 -2.17
C SER A 50 -13.69 11.38 -1.14
N ASN A 51 -14.53 11.07 -0.15
CA ASN A 51 -14.83 11.93 0.98
C ASN A 51 -14.35 11.28 2.28
N THR A 52 -13.49 11.96 3.04
CA THR A 52 -12.92 11.40 4.27
C THR A 52 -13.91 11.34 5.43
N GLU A 53 -15.03 12.05 5.35
CA GLU A 53 -16.11 12.02 6.35
C GLU A 53 -16.88 10.68 6.31
N ASP A 54 -16.86 9.97 5.19
CA ASP A 54 -17.47 8.63 5.05
C ASP A 54 -16.75 7.56 5.90
N LEU A 55 -15.55 7.87 6.39
CA LEU A 55 -14.77 7.00 7.28
C LEU A 55 -15.18 7.15 8.76
N THR A 56 -15.80 8.28 9.13
CA THR A 56 -16.14 8.59 10.53
C THR A 56 -17.59 8.29 10.92
N GLY A 57 -18.45 8.00 9.94
CA GLY A 57 -19.77 7.40 10.18
C GLY A 57 -20.69 8.20 11.11
N ASP A 58 -20.78 9.52 10.91
CA ASP A 58 -21.85 10.35 11.50
C ASP A 58 -23.14 10.28 10.65
#